data_AF-A0A2J7ZL04-F1
#
_entry.id   AF-A0A2J7ZL04-F1
#
_cell.length_a   1.000
_cell.length_b   1.000
_cell.length_c   1.000
_cell.angle_alpha   90.00
_cell.angle_beta   90.00
_cell.angle_gamma   90.00
#
_symmetry.space_group_name_H-M   'P 1'
#
loop_
_entity.id
_entity.type
_entity.pdbx_description
1 polymer ?
#
loop_
_entity_poly.entity_id
_entity_poly.type
_entity_poly.pdbx_seq_one_letter_code
_entity_poly.pdbx_strand_id
1 'polypeptide(L)'
;MLCSIATRGCAAFQRRVAVPLARALPPVPQRLALGSPASPSQLHSIAAVPGPGGPARSVVVTAAASDSGVEEIIKAVREVPSRFHSRLYEAIWRLQAQMAKEVTAMAKEKEAAVTDMAKEKEAAVTAMAKEVTAIAKDNAALAKDNADTIALLANTKQQLLVALYAAGVVNARSFLEHVVKMWRMEQPDGAGKKRLDVLKRGLEERTDLAACLLRDVPSWVPAGMEKEKKKKVESMATNLEAIFKHTSNDIHTFNPVKGLILLRGAHNGPTVAALACLAESMGVPCHIEDEQEDTTTEEDNNAPAA
;
A
#
# COMPACT_ATOMS: atom_id res chain seq x y z
N MET A 1 -3.71 -34.23 37.19
CA MET A 1 -4.64 -33.29 36.54
C MET A 1 -3.98 -32.76 35.28
N LEU A 2 -4.79 -32.51 34.25
CA LEU A 2 -4.51 -32.68 32.83
C LEU A 2 -3.75 -31.53 32.13
N CYS A 3 -3.00 -31.93 31.10
CA CYS A 3 -2.70 -31.28 29.81
C CYS A 3 -1.89 -29.97 29.74
N SER A 4 -0.74 -30.04 29.06
CA SER A 4 -0.23 -28.95 28.21
C SER A 4 0.48 -29.52 26.99
N ILE A 5 -0.20 -29.45 25.85
CA ILE A 5 0.39 -29.51 24.51
C ILE A 5 0.27 -28.09 23.97
N ALA A 6 1.40 -27.42 23.74
CA ALA A 6 1.45 -26.16 23.02
C ALA A 6 2.57 -26.22 21.98
N THR A 7 2.23 -26.75 20.82
CA THR A 7 2.89 -26.53 19.54
C THR A 7 2.67 -25.08 19.12
N ARG A 8 3.74 -24.29 18.96
CA ARG A 8 3.69 -23.00 18.26
C ARG A 8 4.54 -23.10 16.99
N GLY A 9 3.85 -23.11 15.86
CA GLY A 9 4.43 -22.94 14.53
C GLY A 9 4.83 -21.48 14.30
N CYS A 10 6.05 -21.28 13.82
CA CYS A 10 6.52 -20.03 13.24
C CYS A 10 5.96 -19.89 11.82
N ALA A 11 5.13 -18.88 11.57
CA ALA A 11 4.83 -18.40 10.22
C ALA A 11 5.45 -17.00 10.07
N ALA A 12 6.44 -16.92 9.19
CA ALA A 12 7.10 -15.69 8.80
C ALA A 12 6.13 -14.78 8.02
N PHE A 13 5.89 -13.57 8.52
CA PHE A 13 5.12 -12.54 7.83
C PHE A 13 6.09 -11.56 7.15
N GLN A 14 6.30 -11.72 5.84
CA GLN A 14 7.04 -10.76 5.01
C GLN A 14 6.16 -9.54 4.73
N ARG A 15 6.47 -8.39 5.33
CA ARG A 15 5.90 -7.09 4.93
C ARG A 15 6.74 -6.49 3.80
N ARG A 16 6.15 -6.33 2.61
CA ARG A 16 6.63 -5.42 1.57
C ARG A 16 6.04 -4.03 1.84
N VAL A 17 6.89 -3.03 2.08
CA VAL A 17 6.49 -1.63 2.22
C VAL A 17 6.51 -0.98 0.83
N ALA A 18 5.39 -0.34 0.48
CA ALA A 18 5.21 0.42 -0.76
C ALA A 18 5.77 1.85 -0.61
N VAL A 19 6.45 2.33 -1.66
CA VAL A 19 6.96 3.69 -1.82
C VAL A 19 5.86 4.55 -2.46
N PRO A 20 5.53 5.76 -1.96
CA PRO A 20 4.63 6.67 -2.66
C PRO A 20 5.41 7.60 -3.59
N LEU A 21 5.07 7.58 -4.88
CA LEU A 21 5.54 8.55 -5.87
C LEU A 21 4.45 9.61 -6.08
N ALA A 22 4.65 10.80 -5.53
CA ALA A 22 3.81 11.97 -5.79
C ALA A 22 4.16 12.55 -7.16
N ARG A 23 3.16 12.83 -8.01
CA ARG A 23 3.36 13.64 -9.22
C ARG A 23 2.25 14.67 -9.39
N ALA A 24 2.68 15.92 -9.45
CA ALA A 24 1.91 17.14 -9.54
C ALA A 24 1.16 17.29 -10.88
N LEU A 25 -0.02 17.91 -10.82
CA LEU A 25 -0.81 18.39 -11.96
C LEU A 25 -0.48 19.86 -12.25
N PRO A 26 -0.26 20.27 -13.52
CA PRO A 26 -0.25 21.67 -13.92
C PRO A 26 -1.63 22.15 -14.45
N PRO A 27 -1.84 23.48 -14.55
CA PRO A 27 -3.17 24.12 -14.56
C PRO A 27 -3.76 24.39 -15.96
N VAL A 28 -5.07 24.61 -15.99
CA VAL A 28 -5.92 24.98 -17.14
C VAL A 28 -5.87 26.50 -17.40
N PRO A 29 -5.88 26.96 -18.68
CA PRO A 29 -6.37 28.28 -19.02
C PRO A 29 -7.64 28.24 -19.90
N GLN A 30 -8.57 29.15 -19.60
CA GLN A 30 -9.75 29.50 -20.39
C GLN A 30 -9.49 30.77 -21.23
N ARG A 31 -9.89 30.80 -22.53
CA ARG A 31 -10.73 31.87 -23.14
C ARG A 31 -10.89 31.77 -24.68
N LEU A 32 -12.16 31.80 -25.11
CA LEU A 32 -12.83 32.59 -26.18
C LEU A 32 -12.13 32.88 -27.53
N ALA A 33 -12.75 32.45 -28.65
CA ALA A 33 -13.59 33.28 -29.55
C ALA A 33 -13.56 32.85 -31.04
N LEU A 34 -14.78 32.80 -31.62
CA LEU A 34 -15.22 32.95 -33.02
C LEU A 34 -14.30 32.63 -34.22
N GLY A 35 -14.85 31.84 -35.16
CA GLY A 35 -14.51 31.90 -36.58
C GLY A 35 -14.87 30.64 -37.36
N SER A 36 -16.07 30.58 -37.95
CA SER A 36 -16.33 29.78 -39.16
C SER A 36 -15.74 30.54 -40.36
N PRO A 37 -15.25 29.91 -41.46
CA PRO A 37 -16.13 29.10 -42.33
C PRO A 37 -15.48 27.91 -43.09
N ALA A 38 -16.36 27.16 -43.77
CA ALA A 38 -16.19 26.44 -45.04
C ALA A 38 -15.39 25.11 -45.10
N SER A 39 -16.14 24.05 -45.42
CA SER A 39 -15.73 22.75 -46.00
C SER A 39 -15.14 22.91 -47.44
N PRO A 40 -14.56 21.88 -48.11
CA PRO A 40 -14.70 20.44 -47.84
C PRO A 40 -13.45 19.55 -48.04
N SER A 41 -13.63 18.28 -47.64
CA SER A 41 -12.92 17.09 -48.13
C SER A 41 -11.50 16.82 -47.61
N GLN A 42 -11.37 15.91 -46.64
CA GLN A 42 -10.43 14.78 -46.74
C GLN A 42 -10.64 13.75 -45.63
N LEU A 43 -10.54 12.48 -46.03
CA LEU A 43 -10.56 11.27 -45.22
C LEU A 43 -9.57 11.35 -44.05
N HIS A 44 -9.98 10.88 -42.86
CA HIS A 44 -9.32 9.79 -42.13
C HIS A 44 -9.98 9.57 -40.75
N SER A 45 -10.11 8.29 -40.41
CA SER A 45 -10.75 7.71 -39.23
C SER A 45 -10.36 8.32 -37.89
N ILE A 46 -11.36 8.55 -37.02
CA ILE A 46 -11.18 8.50 -35.57
C ILE A 46 -12.34 7.70 -34.98
N ALA A 47 -11.99 6.63 -34.26
CA ALA A 47 -12.89 5.81 -33.48
C ALA A 47 -13.43 6.59 -32.27
N ALA A 48 -14.76 6.68 -32.15
CA ALA A 48 -15.43 7.15 -30.95
C ALA A 48 -16.03 5.94 -30.21
N VAL A 49 -15.58 5.74 -28.98
CA VAL A 49 -16.16 4.82 -27.98
C VAL A 49 -17.52 5.39 -27.54
N PRO A 50 -18.62 4.60 -27.49
CA PRO A 50 -19.83 4.99 -26.80
C PRO A 50 -19.84 4.49 -25.35
N GLY A 51 -20.09 5.40 -24.41
CA GLY A 51 -20.40 5.10 -23.01
C GLY A 51 -21.79 4.46 -22.82
N PRO A 52 -22.05 3.85 -21.66
CA PRO A 52 -23.23 3.02 -21.42
C PRO A 52 -24.41 3.89 -20.97
N GLY A 53 -25.44 4.04 -21.79
CA GLY A 53 -26.68 4.71 -21.40
C GLY A 53 -27.41 5.42 -22.53
N GLY A 54 -28.08 4.66 -23.39
CA GLY A 54 -28.97 5.18 -24.42
C GLY A 54 -29.74 4.05 -25.09
N PRO A 55 -31.01 4.25 -25.47
CA PRO A 55 -31.90 3.17 -25.88
C PRO A 55 -31.34 2.51 -27.15
N ALA A 56 -31.37 1.17 -27.15
CA ALA A 56 -30.96 0.35 -28.28
C ALA A 56 -31.59 0.89 -29.56
N ARG A 57 -30.77 1.52 -30.42
CA ARG A 57 -31.17 1.80 -31.79
C ARG A 57 -31.33 0.46 -32.46
N SER A 58 -32.58 0.01 -32.57
CA SER A 58 -33.03 -0.98 -33.55
C SER A 58 -32.42 -0.58 -34.88
N VAL A 59 -31.35 -1.29 -35.29
CA VAL A 59 -30.87 -1.24 -36.66
C VAL A 59 -31.89 -2.04 -37.44
N VAL A 60 -32.94 -1.38 -37.89
CA VAL A 60 -33.76 -1.90 -38.97
C VAL A 60 -32.83 -2.02 -40.16
N VAL A 61 -32.38 -3.24 -40.44
CA VAL A 61 -31.78 -3.57 -41.72
C VAL A 61 -32.92 -3.47 -42.73
N THR A 62 -33.20 -2.27 -43.22
CA THR A 62 -33.80 -2.13 -44.54
C THR A 62 -32.78 -2.72 -45.50
N ALA A 63 -32.99 -3.97 -45.90
CA ALA A 63 -32.36 -4.49 -47.10
C ALA A 63 -32.79 -3.55 -48.23
N ALA A 64 -31.94 -2.57 -48.54
CA ALA A 64 -32.03 -1.83 -49.78
C ALA A 64 -31.80 -2.88 -50.87
N ALA A 65 -32.89 -3.41 -51.42
CA ALA A 65 -32.83 -4.01 -52.74
C ALA A 65 -32.32 -2.88 -53.63
N SER A 66 -31.05 -2.94 -54.01
CA SER A 66 -30.54 -2.02 -55.00
C SER A 66 -31.36 -2.25 -56.27
N ASP A 67 -31.96 -1.19 -56.81
CA ASP A 67 -32.76 -1.22 -58.05
C ASP A 67 -32.00 -1.88 -59.22
N SER A 68 -30.67 -2.01 -59.11
CA SER A 68 -29.80 -2.76 -60.02
C SER A 68 -30.15 -4.24 -60.17
N GLY A 69 -30.60 -4.92 -59.11
CA GLY A 69 -30.88 -6.36 -59.17
C GLY A 69 -32.18 -6.68 -59.91
N VAL A 70 -33.17 -5.78 -59.85
CA VAL A 70 -34.45 -5.94 -60.54
C VAL A 70 -34.26 -5.78 -62.05
N GLU A 71 -33.45 -4.80 -62.47
CA GLU A 71 -33.19 -4.54 -63.89
C GLU A 71 -32.36 -5.65 -64.56
N GLU A 72 -31.40 -6.25 -63.85
CA GLU A 72 -30.65 -7.41 -64.33
C GLU A 72 -31.54 -8.65 -64.52
N ILE A 73 -32.48 -8.89 -63.60
CA ILE A 73 -33.46 -9.99 -63.72
C ILE A 73 -34.38 -9.75 -64.91
N ILE A 74 -34.88 -8.52 -65.11
CA ILE A 74 -35.74 -8.17 -66.25
C ILE A 74 -34.99 -8.39 -67.57
N LYS A 75 -33.71 -8.00 -67.65
CA LYS A 75 -32.87 -8.21 -68.83
C LYS A 75 -32.66 -9.70 -69.11
N ALA A 76 -32.32 -10.49 -68.09
CA ALA A 76 -32.13 -11.94 -68.22
C ALA A 76 -33.42 -12.66 -68.65
N VAL A 77 -34.58 -12.24 -68.17
CA VAL A 77 -35.87 -12.82 -68.59
C VAL A 77 -36.20 -12.48 -70.06
N ARG A 78 -35.85 -11.28 -70.53
CA ARG A 78 -36.07 -10.86 -71.94
C ARG A 78 -35.23 -11.65 -72.95
N GLU A 79 -34.08 -12.20 -72.54
CA GLU A 79 -33.21 -13.03 -73.39
C GLU A 79 -33.74 -14.46 -73.61
N VAL A 80 -34.74 -14.89 -72.82
CA VAL A 80 -35.38 -16.21 -72.95
C VAL A 80 -36.56 -16.15 -73.92
N PRO A 81 -36.84 -17.21 -74.73
CA PRO A 81 -38.06 -17.28 -75.53
C PRO A 81 -39.34 -17.09 -74.70
N SER A 82 -40.26 -16.25 -75.21
CA SER A 82 -41.48 -15.80 -74.51
C SER A 82 -42.37 -16.92 -73.96
N ARG A 83 -42.37 -18.10 -74.60
CA ARG A 83 -43.08 -19.31 -74.14
C ARG A 83 -42.66 -19.80 -72.74
N PHE A 84 -41.52 -19.36 -72.22
CA PHE A 84 -41.01 -19.75 -70.90
C PHE A 84 -41.09 -18.63 -69.85
N HIS A 85 -41.44 -17.39 -70.25
CA HIS A 85 -41.47 -16.24 -69.34
C HIS A 85 -42.36 -16.46 -68.13
N SER A 86 -43.57 -17.00 -68.31
CA SER A 86 -44.50 -17.26 -67.21
C SER A 86 -43.92 -18.21 -66.16
N ARG A 87 -43.29 -19.31 -66.59
CA ARG A 87 -42.64 -20.28 -65.71
C ARG A 87 -41.42 -19.68 -65.00
N LEU A 88 -40.67 -18.81 -65.69
CA LEU A 88 -39.52 -18.11 -65.12
C LEU A 88 -39.95 -17.10 -64.04
N TYR A 89 -40.96 -16.27 -64.30
CA TYR A 89 -41.49 -15.35 -63.30
C TYR A 89 -42.06 -16.09 -62.09
N GLU A 90 -42.76 -17.21 -62.30
CA GLU A 90 -43.26 -18.03 -61.21
C GLU A 90 -42.13 -18.63 -60.36
N ALA A 91 -41.05 -19.09 -60.99
CA ALA A 91 -39.87 -19.59 -60.29
C ALA A 91 -39.15 -18.50 -59.50
N ILE A 92 -38.98 -17.30 -60.08
CA ILE A 92 -38.38 -16.14 -59.42
C ILE A 92 -39.23 -15.73 -58.20
N TRP A 93 -40.55 -15.68 -58.34
CA TRP A 93 -41.45 -15.34 -57.24
C TRP A 93 -41.39 -16.35 -56.09
N ARG A 94 -41.36 -17.65 -56.43
CA ARG A 94 -41.19 -18.72 -55.42
C ARG A 94 -39.85 -18.62 -54.69
N LEU A 95 -38.77 -18.32 -55.42
CA LEU A 95 -37.44 -18.12 -54.85
C LEU A 95 -37.43 -16.89 -53.91
N GLN A 96 -38.03 -15.77 -54.33
CA GLN A 96 -38.17 -14.57 -53.48
C GLN A 96 -38.97 -14.86 -52.21
N ALA A 97 -40.07 -15.60 -52.33
CA ALA A 97 -40.87 -16.00 -51.17
C ALA A 97 -40.09 -16.95 -50.22
N GLN A 98 -39.27 -17.84 -50.76
CA GLN A 98 -38.40 -18.72 -49.96
C GLN A 98 -37.31 -17.92 -49.25
N MET A 99 -36.61 -17.03 -49.96
CA MET A 99 -35.61 -16.15 -49.36
C MET A 99 -36.21 -15.23 -48.29
N ALA A 100 -37.40 -14.67 -48.50
CA ALA A 100 -38.07 -13.86 -47.48
C ALA A 100 -38.37 -14.66 -46.21
N LYS A 101 -38.80 -15.92 -46.34
CA LYS A 101 -38.99 -16.82 -45.20
C LYS A 101 -37.68 -17.12 -44.47
N GLU A 102 -36.61 -17.41 -45.19
CA GLU A 102 -35.30 -17.69 -44.58
C GLU A 102 -34.70 -16.45 -43.90
N VAL A 103 -34.81 -15.27 -44.52
CA VAL A 103 -34.34 -14.00 -43.91
C VAL A 103 -35.11 -13.68 -42.64
N THR A 104 -36.44 -13.86 -42.63
CA THR A 104 -37.24 -13.63 -41.42
C THR A 104 -36.96 -14.66 -40.32
N ALA A 105 -36.68 -15.92 -40.67
CA ALA A 105 -36.27 -16.95 -39.72
C ALA A 105 -34.90 -16.62 -39.09
N MET A 106 -33.91 -16.27 -39.92
CA MET A 106 -32.58 -15.86 -39.45
C MET A 106 -32.63 -14.58 -38.60
N ALA A 107 -33.51 -13.63 -38.93
CA ALA A 107 -33.68 -12.40 -38.13
C ALA A 107 -34.20 -12.73 -36.73
N LYS A 108 -35.20 -13.63 -36.62
CA LYS A 108 -35.73 -14.08 -35.32
C LYS A 108 -34.71 -14.86 -34.51
N GLU A 109 -33.92 -15.73 -35.15
CA GLU A 109 -32.84 -16.47 -34.50
C GLU A 109 -31.76 -15.54 -33.94
N LYS A 110 -31.35 -14.52 -34.72
CA LYS A 110 -30.39 -13.51 -34.28
C LYS A 110 -30.94 -12.64 -33.15
N GLU A 111 -32.20 -12.25 -33.20
CA GLU A 111 -32.84 -11.48 -32.13
C GLU A 111 -32.88 -12.29 -30.82
N ALA A 112 -33.27 -13.56 -30.88
CA ALA A 112 -33.23 -14.46 -29.72
C ALA A 112 -31.81 -14.58 -29.14
N ALA A 113 -30.81 -14.83 -29.98
CA ALA A 113 -29.41 -14.93 -29.55
C ALA A 113 -28.88 -13.64 -28.90
N VAL A 114 -29.27 -12.47 -29.42
CA VAL A 114 -28.90 -11.17 -28.80
C VAL A 114 -29.57 -11.00 -27.43
N THR A 115 -30.84 -11.40 -27.28
CA THR A 115 -31.52 -11.30 -25.99
C THR A 115 -30.94 -12.25 -24.94
N ASP A 116 -30.53 -13.46 -25.33
CA ASP A 116 -29.93 -14.42 -24.41
C ASP A 116 -28.53 -13.97 -23.98
N MET A 117 -27.72 -13.45 -24.90
CA MET A 117 -26.43 -12.82 -24.55
C MET A 117 -26.61 -11.60 -23.63
N ALA A 118 -27.67 -10.82 -23.79
CA ALA A 118 -27.95 -9.69 -22.92
C ALA A 118 -28.27 -10.14 -21.48
N LYS A 119 -29.11 -11.17 -21.33
CA LYS A 119 -29.42 -11.77 -20.02
C LYS A 119 -28.19 -12.38 -19.35
N GLU A 120 -27.34 -13.07 -20.10
CA GLU A 120 -26.09 -13.65 -19.59
C GLU A 120 -25.14 -12.55 -19.09
N LYS A 121 -24.98 -11.46 -19.84
CA LYS A 121 -24.17 -10.31 -19.42
C LYS A 121 -24.73 -9.63 -18.18
N GLU A 122 -26.05 -9.46 -18.08
CA GLU A 122 -26.70 -8.90 -16.89
C GLU A 122 -26.49 -9.80 -15.66
N ALA A 123 -26.61 -11.12 -15.82
CA ALA A 123 -26.31 -12.08 -14.77
C ALA A 123 -24.82 -12.01 -14.35
N ALA A 124 -23.89 -11.90 -15.30
CA ALA A 124 -22.46 -11.76 -15.01
C ALA A 124 -22.14 -10.45 -14.28
N VAL A 125 -22.74 -9.33 -14.69
CA VAL A 125 -22.54 -8.02 -14.04
C VAL A 125 -23.13 -8.03 -12.63
N THR A 126 -24.31 -8.61 -12.41
CA THR A 126 -24.89 -8.73 -11.07
C THR A 126 -24.10 -9.66 -10.15
N ALA A 127 -23.50 -10.73 -10.69
CA ALA A 127 -22.58 -11.59 -9.95
C ALA A 127 -21.30 -10.84 -9.54
N MET A 128 -20.66 -10.12 -10.47
CA MET A 128 -19.49 -9.28 -10.16
C MET A 128 -19.83 -8.18 -9.15
N ALA A 129 -21.00 -7.54 -9.26
CA ALA A 129 -21.43 -6.53 -8.31
C ALA A 129 -21.54 -7.11 -6.89
N LYS A 130 -22.09 -8.32 -6.73
CA LYS A 130 -22.14 -9.01 -5.43
C LYS A 130 -20.74 -9.29 -4.89
N GLU A 131 -19.82 -9.77 -5.73
CA GLU A 131 -18.43 -10.03 -5.33
C GLU A 131 -17.72 -8.74 -4.88
N VAL A 132 -17.85 -7.64 -5.64
CA VAL A 132 -17.31 -6.34 -5.26
C VAL A 132 -17.89 -5.86 -3.93
N THR A 133 -19.19 -6.06 -3.69
CA THR A 133 -19.79 -5.68 -2.39
C THR A 133 -19.29 -6.54 -1.23
N ALA A 134 -18.96 -7.82 -1.46
CA ALA A 134 -18.38 -8.69 -0.45
C ALA A 134 -16.94 -8.24 -0.12
N ILE A 135 -16.11 -8.01 -1.14
CA ILE A 135 -14.75 -7.48 -0.99
C ILE A 135 -14.76 -6.13 -0.26
N ALA A 136 -15.71 -5.25 -0.56
CA ALA A 136 -15.85 -3.97 0.12
C ALA A 136 -16.16 -4.13 1.62
N LYS A 137 -16.98 -5.12 1.99
CA LYS A 137 -17.26 -5.44 3.41
C LYS A 137 -16.03 -6.01 4.11
N ASP A 138 -15.30 -6.90 3.47
CA ASP A 138 -14.08 -7.50 4.03
C ASP A 138 -13.00 -6.43 4.26
N ASN A 139 -12.80 -5.52 3.29
CA ASN A 139 -11.87 -4.40 3.43
C ASN A 139 -12.29 -3.44 4.55
N ALA A 140 -13.59 -3.19 4.73
CA ALA A 140 -14.09 -2.37 5.83
C ALA A 140 -13.85 -3.03 7.21
N ALA A 141 -14.00 -4.35 7.31
CA ALA A 141 -13.68 -5.11 8.52
C ALA A 141 -12.18 -5.03 8.83
N LEU A 142 -11.31 -5.27 7.83
CA LEU A 142 -9.86 -5.16 7.99
C LEU A 142 -9.41 -3.74 8.38
N ALA A 143 -10.05 -2.71 7.84
CA ALA A 143 -9.77 -1.32 8.21
C ALA A 143 -10.12 -1.04 9.68
N LYS A 144 -11.23 -1.61 10.17
CA LYS A 144 -11.62 -1.51 11.57
C LYS A 144 -10.65 -2.25 12.49
N ASP A 145 -10.30 -3.49 12.15
CA ASP A 145 -9.34 -4.29 12.93
C ASP A 145 -7.97 -3.60 13.00
N ASN A 146 -7.53 -2.98 11.90
CA ASN A 146 -6.31 -2.17 11.88
C ASN A 146 -6.41 -0.94 12.80
N ALA A 147 -7.55 -0.25 12.82
CA ALA A 147 -7.75 0.88 13.72
C ALA A 147 -7.73 0.45 15.20
N ASP A 148 -8.39 -0.66 15.53
CA ASP A 148 -8.45 -1.20 16.88
C ASP A 148 -7.06 -1.66 17.36
N THR A 149 -6.28 -2.33 16.49
CA THR A 149 -4.90 -2.74 16.81
C THR A 149 -3.95 -1.55 16.96
N ILE A 150 -4.10 -0.49 16.17
CA ILE A 150 -3.33 0.76 16.32
C ILE A 150 -3.63 1.41 17.68
N ALA A 151 -4.91 1.51 18.05
CA ALA A 151 -5.32 2.09 19.33
C ALA A 151 -4.79 1.26 20.52
N LEU A 152 -4.87 -0.07 20.44
CA LEU A 152 -4.32 -0.96 21.46
C LEU A 152 -2.80 -0.79 21.59
N LEU A 153 -2.07 -0.75 20.48
CA LEU A 153 -0.62 -0.58 20.48
C LEU A 153 -0.20 0.77 21.06
N ALA A 154 -0.92 1.85 20.76
CA ALA A 154 -0.67 3.17 21.34
C ALA A 154 -0.87 3.15 22.87
N ASN A 155 -1.94 2.52 23.36
CA ASN A 155 -2.21 2.38 24.79
C ASN A 155 -1.11 1.54 25.47
N THR A 156 -0.76 0.38 24.92
CA THR A 156 0.30 -0.48 25.47
C THR A 156 1.65 0.24 25.53
N LYS A 157 2.00 1.04 24.51
CA LYS A 157 3.21 1.87 24.54
C LYS A 157 3.18 2.89 25.67
N GLN A 158 2.04 3.58 25.87
CA GLN A 158 1.91 4.54 26.96
C GLN A 158 2.02 3.87 28.33
N GLN A 159 1.42 2.68 28.50
CA GLN A 159 1.54 1.89 29.73
C GLN A 159 2.99 1.47 30.01
N LEU A 160 3.73 1.06 28.97
CA LEU A 160 5.16 0.74 29.10
C LEU A 160 5.96 1.95 29.60
N LEU A 161 5.75 3.14 29.02
CA LEU A 161 6.47 4.35 29.42
C LEU A 161 6.18 4.74 30.87
N VAL A 162 4.91 4.68 31.28
CA VAL A 162 4.51 4.94 32.67
C VAL A 162 5.10 3.90 33.62
N ALA A 163 5.11 2.63 33.24
CA ALA A 163 5.70 1.56 34.04
C ALA A 163 7.22 1.71 34.21
N LEU A 164 7.94 2.10 33.14
CA LEU A 164 9.37 2.38 33.21
C LEU A 164 9.66 3.57 34.15
N TYR A 165 8.88 4.65 34.02
CA TYR A 165 9.01 5.80 34.92
C TYR A 165 8.75 5.43 36.38
N ALA A 166 7.68 4.67 36.65
CA ALA A 166 7.37 4.15 37.98
C ALA A 166 8.43 3.19 38.53
N ALA A 167 9.16 2.49 37.65
CA ALA A 167 10.30 1.66 38.00
C ALA A 167 11.60 2.46 38.26
N GLY A 168 11.54 3.80 38.22
CA GLY A 168 12.64 4.71 38.52
C GLY A 168 13.48 5.12 37.31
N VAL A 169 13.00 4.90 36.08
CA VAL A 169 13.69 5.35 34.86
C VAL A 169 13.44 6.85 34.66
N VAL A 170 14.48 7.66 34.83
CA VAL A 170 14.42 9.13 34.74
C VAL A 170 15.37 9.71 33.70
N ASN A 171 16.36 8.94 33.26
CA ASN A 171 17.40 9.35 32.32
C ASN A 171 18.01 8.13 31.60
N ALA A 172 18.91 8.34 30.64
CA ALA A 172 19.54 7.25 29.89
C ALA A 172 20.32 6.26 30.78
N ARG A 173 20.93 6.75 31.87
CA ARG A 173 21.67 5.91 32.81
C ARG A 173 20.73 4.95 33.57
N SER A 174 19.70 5.49 34.21
CA SER A 174 18.70 4.69 34.92
C SER A 174 17.92 3.76 33.97
N PHE A 175 17.72 4.17 32.71
CA PHE A 175 17.17 3.30 31.66
C PHE A 175 18.08 2.09 31.41
N LEU A 176 19.37 2.32 31.17
CA LEU A 176 20.36 1.25 30.99
C LEU A 176 20.44 0.31 32.20
N GLU A 177 20.40 0.87 33.40
CA GLU A 177 20.39 0.09 34.65
C GLU A 177 19.15 -0.80 34.74
N HIS A 178 17.98 -0.26 34.36
CA HIS A 178 16.75 -1.02 34.28
C HIS A 178 16.82 -2.15 33.24
N VAL A 179 17.35 -1.87 32.04
CA VAL A 179 17.53 -2.89 30.98
C VAL A 179 18.43 -4.03 31.45
N VAL A 180 19.57 -3.72 32.06
CA VAL A 180 20.47 -4.75 32.62
C VAL A 180 19.78 -5.53 33.74
N LYS A 181 19.02 -4.84 34.61
CA LYS A 181 18.26 -5.50 35.67
C LYS A 181 17.24 -6.49 35.09
N MET A 182 16.53 -6.10 34.03
CA MET A 182 15.60 -6.99 33.31
C MET A 182 16.32 -8.21 32.73
N TRP A 183 17.43 -8.01 32.02
CA TRP A 183 18.21 -9.11 31.44
C TRP A 183 18.79 -10.05 32.49
N ARG A 184 19.13 -9.54 33.70
CA ARG A 184 19.53 -10.41 34.82
C ARG A 184 18.42 -11.35 35.27
N MET A 185 17.17 -10.89 35.25
CA MET A 185 16.02 -11.70 35.68
C MET A 185 15.65 -12.76 34.64
N GLU A 186 15.92 -12.50 33.36
CA GLU A 186 15.65 -13.44 32.26
C GLU A 186 16.69 -14.56 32.17
N GLN A 187 17.93 -14.30 32.59
CA GLN A 187 19.02 -15.25 32.45
C GLN A 187 19.10 -16.22 33.66
N PRO A 188 19.37 -17.52 33.44
CA PRO A 188 19.62 -18.45 34.53
C PRO A 188 20.84 -17.99 35.33
N ASP A 189 20.70 -17.97 36.66
CA ASP A 189 21.68 -17.46 37.62
C ASP A 189 22.11 -16.00 37.40
N GLY A 190 21.31 -15.19 36.71
CA GLY A 190 21.66 -13.82 36.34
C GLY A 190 21.88 -12.88 37.53
N ALA A 191 21.29 -13.17 38.69
CA ALA A 191 21.48 -12.39 39.92
C ALA A 191 22.95 -12.38 40.41
N GLY A 192 23.70 -13.45 40.18
CA GLY A 192 25.10 -13.59 40.60
C GLY A 192 26.12 -13.15 39.55
N LYS A 193 25.69 -12.79 38.33
CA LYS A 193 26.59 -12.47 37.22
C LYS A 193 27.07 -11.02 37.27
N LYS A 194 28.31 -10.79 36.82
CA LYS A 194 28.80 -9.44 36.56
C LYS A 194 27.98 -8.82 35.43
N ARG A 195 27.80 -7.50 35.49
CA ARG A 195 27.03 -6.76 34.46
C ARG A 195 27.54 -7.04 33.05
N LEU A 196 28.86 -7.08 32.85
CA LEU A 196 29.46 -7.40 31.55
C LEU A 196 28.99 -8.75 31.00
N ASP A 197 28.94 -9.78 31.85
CA ASP A 197 28.51 -11.11 31.43
C ASP A 197 27.02 -11.15 31.07
N VAL A 198 26.21 -10.37 31.79
CA VAL A 198 24.77 -10.18 31.48
C VAL A 198 24.61 -9.48 30.14
N LEU A 199 25.39 -8.42 29.88
CA LEU A 199 25.36 -7.69 28.60
C LEU A 199 25.80 -8.58 27.44
N LYS A 200 26.88 -9.36 27.61
CA LYS A 200 27.35 -10.32 26.60
C LYS A 200 26.26 -11.30 26.22
N ARG A 201 25.66 -11.97 27.22
CA ARG A 201 24.58 -12.94 26.96
C ARG A 201 23.32 -12.27 26.41
N GLY A 202 22.96 -11.09 26.92
CA GLY A 202 21.81 -10.33 26.44
C GLY A 202 21.92 -9.95 24.96
N LEU A 203 23.13 -9.57 24.51
CA LEU A 203 23.44 -9.29 23.10
C LEU A 203 23.48 -10.57 22.23
N GLU A 204 23.86 -11.72 22.80
CA GLU A 204 23.78 -13.01 22.08
C GLU A 204 22.34 -13.44 21.83
N GLU A 205 21.45 -13.21 22.81
CA GLU A 205 20.02 -13.55 22.74
C GLU A 205 19.23 -12.55 21.90
N ARG A 206 19.63 -11.27 21.87
CA ARG A 206 18.95 -10.19 21.15
C ARG A 206 19.70 -9.83 19.87
N THR A 207 19.52 -10.67 18.85
CA THR A 207 20.19 -10.48 17.55
C THR A 207 19.83 -9.17 16.86
N ASP A 208 18.62 -8.67 17.08
CA ASP A 208 18.15 -7.41 16.47
C ASP A 208 18.88 -6.20 17.05
N LEU A 209 19.11 -6.20 18.37
CA LEU A 209 19.92 -5.17 19.03
C LEU A 209 21.37 -5.23 18.53
N ALA A 210 21.95 -6.43 18.47
CA ALA A 210 23.31 -6.60 17.95
C ALA A 210 23.42 -6.13 16.48
N ALA A 211 22.39 -6.38 15.65
CA ALA A 211 22.34 -5.90 14.28
C ALA A 211 22.23 -4.37 14.20
N CYS A 212 21.39 -3.76 15.04
CA CYS A 212 21.27 -2.29 15.14
C CYS A 212 22.62 -1.66 15.52
N LEU A 213 23.29 -2.19 16.56
CA LEU A 213 24.59 -1.69 17.00
C LEU A 213 25.67 -1.84 15.93
N LEU A 214 25.68 -2.94 15.17
CA LEU A 214 26.63 -3.13 14.07
C LEU A 214 26.38 -2.17 12.90
N ARG A 215 25.12 -1.84 12.64
CA ARG A 215 24.72 -0.91 11.56
C ARG A 215 25.03 0.54 11.93
N ASP A 216 24.63 0.95 13.13
CA ASP A 216 24.59 2.35 13.53
C ASP A 216 25.82 2.77 14.35
N VAL A 217 26.58 1.80 14.87
CA VAL A 217 27.80 2.02 15.66
C VAL A 217 28.97 1.15 15.18
N PRO A 218 29.37 1.26 13.89
CA PRO A 218 30.42 0.41 13.33
C PRO A 218 31.78 0.61 14.04
N SER A 219 32.02 1.77 14.64
CA SER A 219 33.26 2.07 15.37
C SER A 219 33.49 1.20 16.60
N TRP A 220 32.45 0.55 17.14
CA TRP A 220 32.56 -0.35 18.28
C TRP A 220 33.07 -1.75 17.93
N VAL A 221 33.21 -2.04 16.64
CA VAL A 221 33.78 -3.31 16.17
C VAL A 221 35.01 -3.00 15.31
N PRO A 222 36.22 -3.35 15.78
CA PRO A 222 37.45 -3.11 15.01
C PRO A 222 37.41 -3.77 13.63
N ALA A 223 37.99 -3.10 12.64
CA ALA A 223 38.14 -3.63 11.28
C ALA A 223 38.89 -4.98 11.32
N GLY A 224 38.37 -5.98 10.58
CA GLY A 224 38.96 -7.33 10.51
C GLY A 224 38.35 -8.37 11.47
N MET A 225 37.44 -7.97 12.38
CA MET A 225 36.73 -8.88 13.29
C MET A 225 35.46 -9.50 12.68
N GLU A 226 35.24 -9.38 11.36
CA GLU A 226 33.96 -9.68 10.72
C GLU A 226 33.46 -11.11 10.93
N LYS A 227 34.39 -12.07 11.03
CA LYS A 227 34.10 -13.50 11.14
C LYS A 227 33.98 -14.01 12.59
N GLU A 228 34.32 -13.19 13.58
CA GLU A 228 34.35 -13.62 15.00
C GLU A 228 33.18 -13.04 15.79
N LYS A 229 31.99 -13.62 15.63
CA LYS A 229 30.75 -13.19 16.31
C LYS A 229 30.93 -12.97 17.81
N LYS A 230 31.66 -13.86 18.50
CA LYS A 230 31.90 -13.77 19.94
C LYS A 230 32.72 -12.53 20.33
N LYS A 231 33.77 -12.19 19.56
CA LYS A 231 34.59 -11.00 19.84
C LYS A 231 33.85 -9.69 19.53
N LYS A 232 32.99 -9.69 18.49
CA LYS A 232 32.08 -8.55 18.22
C LYS A 232 31.17 -8.25 19.41
N VAL A 233 30.52 -9.28 19.93
CA VAL A 233 29.64 -9.16 21.11
C VAL A 233 30.40 -8.69 22.34
N GLU A 234 31.60 -9.23 22.57
CA GLU A 234 32.44 -8.80 23.68
C GLU A 234 32.84 -7.32 23.59
N SER A 235 33.20 -6.84 22.40
CA SER A 235 33.50 -5.42 22.17
C SER A 235 32.28 -4.54 22.42
N MET A 236 31.11 -4.90 21.87
CA MET A 236 29.86 -4.16 22.09
C MET A 236 29.46 -4.14 23.57
N ALA A 237 29.55 -5.28 24.27
CA ALA A 237 29.23 -5.36 25.70
C ALA A 237 30.16 -4.49 26.54
N THR A 238 31.44 -4.43 26.19
CA THR A 238 32.44 -3.60 26.88
C THR A 238 32.15 -2.11 26.69
N ASN A 239 31.80 -1.70 25.47
CA ASN A 239 31.40 -0.31 25.18
C ASN A 239 30.10 0.07 25.89
N LEU A 240 29.09 -0.82 25.90
CA LEU A 240 27.86 -0.61 26.67
C LEU A 240 28.15 -0.48 28.16
N GLU A 241 29.04 -1.31 28.71
CA GLU A 241 29.45 -1.19 30.11
C GLU A 241 30.16 0.15 30.40
N ALA A 242 30.95 0.66 29.44
CA ALA A 242 31.59 1.96 29.58
C ALA A 242 30.57 3.11 29.68
N ILE A 243 29.44 3.03 28.97
CA ILE A 243 28.37 4.05 29.03
C ILE A 243 27.91 4.28 30.48
N PHE A 244 27.75 3.24 31.29
CA PHE A 244 27.34 3.38 32.69
C PHE A 244 28.25 4.27 33.55
N LYS A 245 29.51 4.44 33.15
CA LYS A 245 30.49 5.22 33.91
C LYS A 245 30.45 6.71 33.58
N HIS A 246 29.77 7.11 32.51
CA HIS A 246 29.70 8.51 32.09
C HIS A 246 28.52 9.24 32.74
N THR A 247 28.81 10.24 33.57
CA THR A 247 27.82 11.11 34.24
C THR A 247 27.01 11.95 33.26
N SER A 248 27.55 12.24 32.08
CA SER A 248 26.81 12.95 31.02
C SER A 248 25.58 12.18 30.51
N ASN A 249 25.43 10.88 30.82
CA ASN A 249 24.18 10.16 30.55
C ASN A 249 23.01 10.57 31.45
N ASP A 250 23.27 11.37 32.48
CA ASP A 250 22.22 11.98 33.29
C ASP A 250 21.57 13.17 32.57
N ILE A 251 22.22 13.70 31.51
CA ILE A 251 21.72 14.79 30.66
C ILE A 251 20.60 14.32 29.72
N HIS A 252 20.66 13.05 29.29
CA HIS A 252 19.62 12.44 28.46
C HIS A 252 18.41 12.08 29.33
N THR A 253 17.30 12.79 29.15
CA THR A 253 16.12 12.64 30.01
C THR A 253 15.20 11.52 29.56
N PHE A 254 14.41 10.98 30.49
CA PHE A 254 13.29 10.09 30.18
C PHE A 254 11.97 10.78 30.52
N ASN A 255 11.08 10.84 29.54
CA ASN A 255 9.76 11.43 29.68
C ASN A 255 8.68 10.33 29.64
N PRO A 256 7.74 10.27 30.60
CA PRO A 256 6.72 9.22 30.65
C PRO A 256 5.68 9.29 29.51
N VAL A 257 5.72 10.34 28.70
CA VAL A 257 4.85 10.53 27.51
C VAL A 257 5.64 10.32 26.22
N LYS A 258 6.88 10.84 26.14
CA LYS A 258 7.69 10.81 24.91
C LYS A 258 8.73 9.67 24.87
N GLY A 259 9.07 9.05 25.99
CA GLY A 259 10.14 8.06 26.08
C GLY A 259 11.52 8.70 26.29
N LEU A 260 12.56 8.09 25.73
CA LEU A 260 13.95 8.48 25.94
C LEU A 260 14.34 9.65 25.03
N ILE A 261 14.76 10.76 25.61
CA ILE A 261 15.21 11.96 24.89
C ILE A 261 16.74 12.03 24.97
N LEU A 262 17.39 11.88 23.84
CA LEU A 262 18.84 11.93 23.68
C LEU A 262 19.24 13.27 23.10
N LEU A 263 20.28 13.88 23.66
CA LEU A 263 20.82 15.16 23.21
C LEU A 263 22.07 14.90 22.37
N ARG A 264 22.04 15.31 21.11
CA ARG A 264 23.11 14.99 20.15
C ARG A 264 24.46 15.60 20.56
N GLY A 265 24.48 16.80 21.12
CA GLY A 265 25.70 17.51 21.54
C GLY A 265 26.30 17.03 22.86
N ALA A 266 25.50 16.39 23.72
CA ALA A 266 25.92 16.01 25.07
C ALA A 266 26.87 14.79 25.12
N HIS A 267 27.01 14.04 24.02
CA HIS A 267 27.81 12.81 23.95
C HIS A 267 28.41 12.59 22.57
N ASN A 268 29.36 11.64 22.48
CA ASN A 268 29.83 11.19 21.19
C ASN A 268 28.70 10.48 20.41
N GLY A 269 28.68 10.66 19.08
CA GLY A 269 27.68 10.06 18.21
C GLY A 269 27.48 8.54 18.42
N PRO A 270 28.54 7.74 18.60
CA PRO A 270 28.42 6.31 18.91
C PRO A 270 27.59 5.99 20.15
N THR A 271 27.75 6.72 21.25
CA THR A 271 26.98 6.52 22.48
C THR A 271 25.50 6.83 22.27
N VAL A 272 25.18 7.95 21.61
CA VAL A 272 23.79 8.34 21.32
C VAL A 272 23.11 7.30 20.43
N ALA A 273 23.78 6.85 19.36
CA ALA A 273 23.27 5.82 18.48
C ALA A 273 23.06 4.47 19.21
N ALA A 274 23.98 4.08 20.10
CA ALA A 274 23.83 2.86 20.88
C ALA A 274 22.64 2.91 21.86
N LEU A 275 22.43 4.06 22.51
CA LEU A 275 21.27 4.27 23.39
C LEU A 275 19.96 4.22 22.59
N ALA A 276 19.94 4.77 21.38
CA ALA A 276 18.79 4.68 20.48
C ALA A 276 18.49 3.22 20.09
N CYS A 277 19.51 2.44 19.71
CA CYS A 277 19.36 1.00 19.43
C CYS A 277 18.82 0.22 20.62
N LEU A 278 19.29 0.53 21.84
CA LEU A 278 18.78 -0.08 23.06
C LEU A 278 17.31 0.26 23.32
N ALA A 279 16.94 1.53 23.17
CA ALA A 279 15.54 1.96 23.29
C ALA A 279 14.64 1.24 22.28
N GLU A 280 15.06 1.16 21.02
CA GLU A 280 14.34 0.44 19.97
C GLU A 280 14.15 -1.05 20.33
N SER A 281 15.21 -1.72 20.81
CA SER A 281 15.15 -3.13 21.22
C SER A 281 14.20 -3.40 22.38
N MET A 282 13.94 -2.39 23.21
CA MET A 282 13.03 -2.47 24.35
C MET A 282 11.63 -1.94 24.00
N GLY A 283 11.38 -1.54 22.76
CA GLY A 283 10.11 -0.96 22.32
C GLY A 283 9.84 0.43 22.89
N VAL A 284 10.87 1.12 23.37
CA VAL A 284 10.80 2.46 23.96
C VAL A 284 11.01 3.51 22.86
N PRO A 285 10.05 4.44 22.64
CA PRO A 285 10.26 5.58 21.77
C PRO A 285 11.51 6.38 22.16
N CYS A 286 12.29 6.77 21.16
CA CYS A 286 13.51 7.53 21.34
C CYS A 286 13.51 8.75 20.42
N HIS A 287 13.83 9.92 20.98
CA HIS A 287 13.91 11.19 20.27
C HIS A 287 15.33 11.74 20.41
N ILE A 288 15.96 12.10 19.30
CA ILE A 288 17.29 12.73 19.30
C ILE A 288 17.07 14.22 19.02
N GLU A 289 17.31 15.05 20.02
CA GLU A 289 17.22 16.50 19.95
C GLU A 289 18.63 17.09 19.74
N ASP A 290 18.72 18.12 18.91
CA ASP A 290 19.89 18.99 18.86
C ASP A 290 19.83 19.94 20.07
N GLU A 291 20.98 20.36 20.61
CA GLU A 291 21.00 21.33 21.72
C GLU A 291 20.18 22.57 21.32
N GLN A 292 19.23 22.99 22.16
CA GLN A 292 18.44 24.19 21.92
C GLN A 292 19.40 25.38 21.76
N GLU A 293 19.42 26.00 20.58
CA GLU A 293 19.79 27.41 20.48
C GLU A 293 18.80 28.17 21.39
N ASP A 294 19.33 28.77 22.44
CA ASP A 294 18.60 29.68 23.30
C ASP A 294 17.91 30.75 22.44
N THR A 295 16.61 30.61 22.21
CA THR A 295 15.78 31.74 21.79
C THR A 295 15.52 32.59 23.04
N THR A 296 16.58 33.22 23.53
CA THR A 296 16.47 34.42 24.35
C THR A 296 15.90 35.51 23.44
N THR A 297 14.58 35.60 23.41
CA THR A 297 13.93 36.85 23.09
C THR A 297 14.14 37.75 24.30
N GLU A 298 15.28 38.45 24.31
CA GLU A 298 15.41 39.70 25.04
C GLU A 298 14.33 40.63 24.47
N GLU A 299 13.19 40.74 25.17
CA GLU A 299 12.28 41.87 25.00
C GLU A 299 13.01 43.11 25.53
N ASP A 300 13.75 43.75 24.63
CA ASP A 300 14.21 45.14 24.74
C ASP A 300 13.00 46.06 24.86
N ASN A 301 12.49 46.20 26.08
CA ASN A 301 11.51 47.24 26.42
C ASN A 301 12.21 48.60 26.51
N ASN A 302 12.60 49.14 25.36
CA ASN A 302 12.87 50.56 25.21
C ASN A 302 11.53 51.32 25.27
N ALA A 303 11.19 51.81 26.46
CA ALA A 303 10.20 52.87 26.63
C ALA A 303 10.88 54.23 26.43
N PRO A 304 10.42 55.10 25.51
CA PRO A 304 10.85 56.49 25.51
C PRO A 304 10.10 57.25 26.61
N ALA A 305 10.86 57.97 27.43
CA ALA A 305 10.31 58.96 28.36
C ALA A 305 9.62 60.09 27.56
N ALA A 306 8.37 60.37 27.94
CA ALA A 306 7.64 61.59 27.62
C ALA A 306 6.80 61.99 28.84
#